data_AF-A0A3B8ME45-F1
#
_entry.id   AF-A0A3B8ME45-F1
#
_cell.length_a   1.000
_cell.length_b   1.000
_cell.length_c   1.000
_cell.angle_alpha   90.00
_cell.angle_beta   90.00
_cell.angle_gamma   90.00
#
_symmetry.space_group_name_H-M   'P 1'
#
loop_
_entity.id
_entity.type
_entity.pdbx_description
1 polymer ?
#
loop_
_entity_poly.entity_id
_entity_poly.type
_entity_poly.pdbx_seq_one_letter_code
_entity_poly.pdbx_strand_id
1 'polypeptide(L)'
;MIVLGIHDGKDAGVALIEDGVIVYAANEERFSRNKLHFGFPFLSLQNLMSHTGIDPRDIDRVCVGFQSMVETEDYPIYSDINDVTMLQRIFAGTSRLLGPVTAT
;
A
#
# COMPACT_ATOMS: atom_id res chain seq x y z
N MET A 1 8.36 -5.20 18.52
CA MET A 1 7.24 -5.41 17.58
C MET A 1 7.38 -4.45 16.42
N ILE A 2 7.49 -4.98 15.21
CA ILE A 2 7.73 -4.24 13.98
C ILE A 2 6.44 -4.22 13.15
N VAL A 3 5.99 -3.02 12.79
CA VAL A 3 4.77 -2.80 12.00
C VAL A 3 5.11 -2.00 10.75
N LEU A 4 4.78 -2.54 9.58
CA LEU A 4 4.87 -1.87 8.29
C LEU A 4 3.50 -1.31 7.90
N GLY A 5 3.39 0.00 7.79
CA GLY A 5 2.25 0.71 7.22
C GLY A 5 2.44 0.93 5.71
N ILE A 6 1.39 0.65 4.93
CA ILE A 6 1.36 0.85 3.48
C ILE A 6 0.11 1.66 3.12
N HIS A 7 0.29 2.68 2.28
CA HIS A 7 -0.79 3.37 1.60
C HIS A 7 -0.56 3.29 0.09
N ASP A 8 -1.51 2.68 -0.62
CA ASP A 8 -1.45 2.34 -2.05
C ASP A 8 -2.46 3.13 -2.90
N GLY A 9 -2.95 4.26 -2.36
CA GLY A 9 -3.88 5.18 -3.04
C GLY A 9 -3.20 6.45 -3.56
N LYS A 10 -3.95 7.55 -3.63
CA LYS A 10 -3.39 8.89 -3.94
C LYS A 10 -2.41 9.28 -2.84
N ASP A 11 -1.23 9.75 -3.25
CA ASP A 11 -0.12 10.06 -2.35
C ASP A 11 0.44 8.83 -1.62
N ALA A 12 0.65 7.75 -2.38
CA ALA A 12 1.14 6.48 -1.91
C ALA A 12 2.44 6.60 -1.09
N GLY A 13 2.64 5.68 -0.15
CA GLY A 13 3.84 5.67 0.70
C GLY A 13 3.87 4.56 1.72
N VAL A 14 4.95 4.57 2.51
CA VAL A 14 5.20 3.59 3.56
C VAL A 14 5.62 4.26 4.87
N ALA A 15 5.35 3.57 5.98
CA ALA A 15 5.87 3.91 7.31
C ALA A 15 6.30 2.63 8.05
N LEU A 16 7.42 2.70 8.78
CA LEU A 16 7.91 1.62 9.62
C LEU A 16 7.89 2.06 11.08
N ILE A 17 7.27 1.25 11.93
CA ILE A 17 7.18 1.48 13.37
C ILE A 17 7.83 0.30 14.08
N GLU A 18 8.72 0.57 15.02
CA GLU A 18 9.37 -0.41 15.88
C GLU A 18 9.07 -0.05 17.33
N ASP A 19 8.37 -0.94 18.05
CA ASP A 19 8.00 -0.76 19.47
C ASP A 19 7.34 0.59 19.79
N GLY A 20 6.47 1.04 18.87
CA GLY A 20 5.72 2.29 18.99
C GLY A 20 6.48 3.53 18.53
N VAL A 21 7.73 3.39 18.08
CA VAL A 21 8.57 4.48 17.56
C VAL A 21 8.59 4.45 16.03
N ILE A 22 8.38 5.60 15.38
CA ILE A 22 8.50 5.70 13.93
C ILE A 22 9.98 5.68 13.56
N VAL A 23 10.41 4.66 12.83
CA VAL A 23 11.79 4.48 12.37
C VAL A 23 11.99 5.06 10.98
N TYR A 24 10.96 4.98 10.13
CA TYR A 24 11.02 5.45 8.76
C TYR A 24 9.63 5.84 8.25
N ALA A 25 9.53 6.89 7.44
CA ALA A 25 8.30 7.22 6.71
C ALA A 25 8.64 8.02 5.44
N ALA A 26 8.14 7.57 4.29
CA ALA A 26 8.34 8.29 3.04
C ALA A 26 7.23 8.00 2.03
N ASN A 27 6.79 9.05 1.33
CA ASN A 27 5.88 8.90 0.20
C ASN A 27 6.63 8.60 -1.09
N GLU A 28 5.96 7.87 -1.97
CA GLU A 28 6.45 7.41 -3.26
C GLU A 28 6.85 8.57 -4.18
N GLU A 29 6.15 9.72 -4.13
CA GLU A 29 6.42 10.89 -4.98
C GLU A 29 7.86 11.42 -4.90
N ARG A 30 8.54 11.19 -3.76
CA ARG A 30 9.94 11.60 -3.54
C ARG A 30 10.89 10.83 -4.44
N PHE A 31 10.58 9.56 -4.68
CA PHE A 31 11.40 8.62 -5.45
C PHE A 31 10.92 8.53 -6.91
N SER A 32 9.61 8.46 -7.14
CA SER A 32 9.05 8.39 -8.49
C SER A 32 9.13 9.71 -9.24
N ARG A 33 9.30 10.83 -8.52
CA ARG A 33 9.23 12.21 -9.05
C ARG A 33 7.87 12.56 -9.68
N ASN A 34 6.85 11.76 -9.43
CA ASN A 34 5.46 12.01 -9.80
C ASN A 34 4.73 12.54 -8.58
N LYS A 35 4.34 13.83 -8.61
CA LYS A 35 3.64 14.49 -7.52
C LYS A 35 2.33 13.76 -7.20
N LEU A 36 2.08 13.48 -5.92
CA LEU A 36 0.92 12.72 -5.42
C LEU A 36 0.77 11.35 -6.12
N HIS A 37 1.89 10.62 -6.30
CA HIS A 37 1.90 9.31 -6.94
C HIS A 37 0.72 8.46 -6.47
N PHE A 38 -0.11 8.03 -7.43
CA PHE A 38 -1.22 7.11 -7.21
C PHE A 38 -0.81 5.66 -7.51
N GLY A 39 -1.07 4.74 -6.57
CA GLY A 39 -0.82 3.31 -6.76
C GLY A 39 0.14 2.74 -5.72
N PHE A 40 0.73 1.59 -6.01
CA PHE A 40 1.53 0.88 -5.01
C PHE A 40 2.92 1.54 -4.77
N PRO A 41 3.38 1.69 -3.51
CA PRO A 41 4.60 2.42 -3.17
C PRO A 41 5.88 1.59 -3.32
N PHE A 42 6.20 1.16 -4.55
CA PHE A 42 7.35 0.27 -4.81
C PHE A 42 8.71 0.88 -4.42
N LEU A 43 8.98 2.12 -4.83
CA LEU A 43 10.29 2.74 -4.65
C LEU A 43 10.53 3.16 -3.19
N SER A 44 9.50 3.68 -2.53
CA SER A 44 9.57 4.05 -1.12
C SER A 44 9.68 2.83 -0.20
N LEU A 45 9.02 1.71 -0.53
CA LEU A 45 9.23 0.42 0.16
C LEU A 45 10.65 -0.11 -0.04
N GLN A 46 11.17 -0.10 -1.27
CA GLN A 46 12.54 -0.50 -1.55
C GLN A 46 13.55 0.36 -0.77
N ASN A 47 13.31 1.68 -0.72
CA ASN A 47 14.16 2.59 0.02
C ASN A 47 14.10 2.33 1.53
N LEU A 48 12.91 2.10 2.09
CA LEU A 48 12.71 1.71 3.50
C LEU A 48 13.55 0.48 3.84
N MET A 49 13.46 -0.59 3.05
CA MET A 49 14.24 -1.82 3.29
C MET A 49 15.74 -1.56 3.23
N SER A 50 16.19 -0.81 2.22
CA SER A 50 17.61 -0.49 2.02
C SER A 50 18.17 0.43 3.12
N HIS A 51 17.36 1.37 3.62
CA HIS A 51 17.75 2.35 4.62
C HIS A 51 17.77 1.77 6.04
N THR A 52 16.78 0.94 6.36
CA THR A 52 16.63 0.37 7.71
C THR A 52 17.37 -0.96 7.87
N GLY A 53 17.66 -1.66 6.77
CA GLY A 53 18.27 -2.99 6.80
C GLY A 53 17.36 -4.08 7.36
N ILE A 54 16.06 -3.79 7.51
CA ILE A 54 15.11 -4.72 8.10
C ILE A 54 14.86 -5.90 7.16
N ASP A 55 14.86 -7.12 7.70
CA ASP A 55 14.44 -8.29 6.95
C ASP A 55 12.91 -8.32 6.92
N PRO A 56 12.27 -8.54 5.75
CA PRO A 56 10.82 -8.69 5.69
C PRO A 56 10.26 -9.77 6.62
N ARG A 57 11.06 -10.78 7.00
CA ARG A 57 10.68 -11.84 7.94
C ARG A 57 10.56 -11.36 9.39
N ASP A 58 11.19 -10.23 9.72
CA ASP A 58 11.13 -9.64 11.06
C ASP A 58 9.91 -8.73 11.26
N ILE A 59 9.13 -8.48 10.19
CA ILE A 59 7.92 -7.66 10.25
C ILE A 59 6.78 -8.48 10.87
N ASP A 60 6.37 -8.11 12.08
CA ASP A 60 5.29 -8.80 12.79
C ASP A 60 3.92 -8.55 12.15
N ARG A 61 3.68 -7.33 11.66
CA ARG A 61 2.39 -6.92 11.09
C ARG A 61 2.57 -5.99 9.89
N VAL A 62 1.69 -6.16 8.91
CA VAL A 62 1.52 -5.23 7.79
C VAL A 62 0.12 -4.63 7.88
N CYS A 63 0.05 -3.30 7.88
CA CYS A 63 -1.20 -2.56 7.91
C CYS A 63 -1.35 -1.80 6.59
N VAL A 64 -2.42 -2.06 5.85
CA VAL A 64 -2.74 -1.33 4.62
C VAL A 64 -3.85 -0.33 4.94
N GLY A 65 -3.64 0.94 4.60
CA GLY A 65 -4.52 2.05 4.99
C GLY A 65 -5.94 1.95 4.42
N PHE A 66 -6.14 1.20 3.34
CA PHE A 66 -7.43 1.03 2.68
C PHE A 66 -7.66 -0.41 2.21
N GLN A 67 -8.93 -0.84 2.20
CA GLN A 67 -9.31 -2.19 1.79
C GLN A 67 -9.53 -2.33 0.27
N SER A 68 -9.77 -1.22 -0.44
CA SER A 68 -10.17 -1.22 -1.85
C SER A 68 -10.13 0.20 -2.42
N MET A 69 -9.05 0.54 -3.12
CA MET A 69 -9.00 1.76 -3.94
C MET A 69 -8.67 1.33 -5.37
N VAL A 70 -9.70 1.31 -6.22
CA VAL A 70 -9.53 1.22 -7.68
C VAL A 70 -10.03 2.56 -8.22
N GLU A 71 -9.11 3.48 -8.51
CA GLU A 71 -9.44 4.60 -9.39
C GLU A 71 -9.38 4.08 -10.83
N THR A 72 -10.49 4.17 -11.54
CA THR A 72 -10.49 4.16 -13.00
C THR A 72 -10.66 5.61 -13.46
N GLU A 73 -10.22 5.90 -14.69
CA GLU A 73 -10.34 7.23 -15.31
C GLU A 73 -11.79 7.77 -15.28
N ASP A 74 -12.76 6.85 -15.22
CA ASP A 74 -14.21 7.13 -15.17
C ASP A 74 -14.80 7.34 -13.75
N TYR A 75 -14.05 7.15 -12.65
CA TYR A 75 -14.61 7.17 -11.28
C TYR A 75 -13.73 7.91 -10.25
N PRO A 76 -13.89 9.24 -10.11
CA PRO A 76 -13.16 10.03 -9.12
C PRO A 76 -13.81 9.94 -7.73
N ILE A 77 -13.42 8.92 -6.96
CA ILE A 77 -13.42 8.78 -5.48
C ILE A 77 -14.71 9.05 -4.65
N TYR A 78 -15.13 7.97 -3.96
CA TYR A 78 -15.97 7.78 -2.75
C TYR A 78 -17.48 8.16 -2.76
N SER A 79 -18.34 7.13 -2.69
CA SER A 79 -19.50 7.14 -1.78
C SER A 79 -19.94 5.71 -1.43
N ASP A 80 -19.77 5.33 -0.15
CA ASP A 80 -20.39 4.17 0.53
C ASP A 80 -19.71 2.79 0.40
N ILE A 81 -19.28 2.25 1.54
CA ILE A 81 -18.78 0.86 1.68
C ILE A 81 -19.87 -0.19 1.40
N ASN A 82 -21.14 0.22 1.46
CA ASN A 82 -22.29 -0.59 1.08
C ASN A 82 -22.59 -0.51 -0.43
N ASP A 83 -21.98 0.42 -1.16
CA ASP A 83 -22.16 0.63 -2.60
C ASP A 83 -20.89 0.24 -3.38
N VAL A 84 -20.29 -0.87 -2.99
CA VAL A 84 -19.26 -1.53 -3.80
C VAL A 84 -19.90 -2.10 -5.06
N THR A 85 -19.58 -1.50 -6.21
CA THR A 85 -20.04 -2.02 -7.50
C THR A 85 -19.62 -3.48 -7.66
N MET A 86 -20.38 -4.26 -8.43
CA MET A 86 -20.09 -5.67 -8.70
C MET A 86 -18.64 -5.86 -9.19
N LEU A 87 -18.13 -4.91 -9.98
CA LEU A 87 -16.76 -4.84 -10.46
C LEU A 87 -15.73 -4.72 -9.33
N GLN A 88 -15.96 -3.87 -8.33
CA GLN A 88 -15.04 -3.74 -7.19
C GLN A 88 -15.04 -4.99 -6.31
N ARG A 89 -16.18 -5.67 -6.15
CA ARG A 89 -16.25 -6.94 -5.42
C ARG A 89 -15.52 -8.06 -6.17
N ILE A 90 -15.66 -8.10 -7.50
CA ILE A 90 -14.91 -9.01 -8.36
C ILE A 90 -13.42 -8.68 -8.26
N PHE A 91 -13.00 -7.42 -8.44
CA PHE A 91 -11.59 -7.02 -8.35
C PHE A 91 -10.97 -7.32 -6.98
N ALA A 92 -11.63 -6.94 -5.87
CA ALA A 92 -11.15 -7.27 -4.54
C ALA A 92 -11.07 -8.79 -4.31
N GLY A 93 -12.03 -9.55 -4.85
CA GLY A 93 -11.99 -11.01 -4.86
C GLY A 93 -10.81 -11.56 -5.67
N THR A 94 -10.60 -11.05 -6.88
CA THR A 94 -9.54 -11.46 -7.79
C THR A 94 -8.15 -11.10 -7.24
N SER A 95 -7.97 -9.91 -6.66
CA SER A 95 -6.71 -9.52 -6.01
C SER A 95 -6.41 -10.39 -4.78
N ARG A 96 -7.44 -10.73 -3.98
CA ARG A 96 -7.30 -11.65 -2.84
C ARG A 96 -6.99 -13.09 -3.28
N LEU A 97 -7.54 -13.54 -4.42
CA LEU A 97 -7.44 -14.92 -4.90
C LEU A 97 -6.20 -15.16 -5.78
N LEU A 98 -5.84 -14.20 -6.65
CA LEU A 98 -4.74 -14.28 -7.61
C LEU A 98 -3.45 -13.60 -7.13
N GLY A 99 -3.52 -12.69 -6.15
CA GLY A 99 -2.32 -12.09 -5.53
C GLY A 99 -1.31 -13.12 -5.01
N PRO A 100 -1.75 -14.28 -4.45
CA PRO A 100 -0.85 -15.39 -4.12
C PRO A 100 -0.36 -16.21 -5.33
N VAL A 101 -1.06 -16.17 -6.47
CA VAL A 101 -0.77 -16.99 -7.67
C VAL A 101 0.27 -16.31 -8.57
N THR A 102 0.40 -14.98 -8.50
CA THR A 102 1.46 -14.22 -9.16
C THR A 102 2.75 -14.16 -8.33
N ALA A 103 2.79 -14.78 -7.16
CA ALA A 103 3.99 -14.95 -6.36
C ALA A 103 4.70 -16.25 -6.77
N THR A 104 5.47 -16.17 -7.86
CA THR A 104 6.62 -17.06 -8.13
C THR A 104 7.85 -16.20 -8.29
#